data_AF-A0A3Q2PX26-F1
#
_entry.id   AF-A0A3Q2PX26-F1
#
_cell.length_a   1.000
_cell.length_b   1.000
_cell.length_c   1.000
_cell.angle_alpha   90.00
_cell.angle_beta   90.00
_cell.angle_gamma   90.00
#
_symmetry.space_group_name_H-M   'P 1'
#
loop_
_entity.id
_entity.type
_entity.pdbx_description
1 polymer ?
#
loop_
_entity_poly.entity_id
_entity_poly.type
_entity_poly.pdbx_seq_one_letter_code
_entity_poly.pdbx_strand_id
1 'polypeptide(L)'
;METAGKPLSIEEVEVAPPKAHAVRIKILATGVCHTDFYTVTRSDPEGLSPVVLRHEGPGNVEGVGEGFTKFKPGDTVIPLYVPQCGECKFCKNPKTNHCQKIRITQGSVAAP
;
A
#
# COMPACT_ATOMS: atom_id res chain seq x y z
N MET A 1 12.55 -2.78 5.74
CA MET A 1 13.23 -1.96 6.76
C MET A 1 13.08 -2.67 8.08
N GLU A 2 14.14 -3.28 8.59
CA GLU A 2 14.10 -4.04 9.85
C GLU A 2 14.04 -3.14 11.09
N THR A 3 14.78 -2.03 11.07
CA THR A 3 14.84 -1.09 12.18
C THR A 3 14.98 0.31 11.62
N ALA A 4 14.14 1.23 12.08
CA ALA A 4 14.25 2.62 11.70
C ALA A 4 15.64 3.20 12.06
N GLY A 5 16.17 4.05 11.20
CA GLY A 5 17.50 4.64 11.26
C GLY A 5 18.61 3.80 10.62
N LYS A 6 18.31 2.58 10.17
CA LYS A 6 19.26 1.71 9.44
C LYS A 6 18.98 1.74 7.93
N PRO A 7 20.01 1.52 7.08
CA PRO A 7 19.80 1.29 5.65
C PRO A 7 18.80 0.16 5.38
N LEU A 8 18.09 0.25 4.25
CA LEU A 8 17.24 -0.84 3.79
C LEU A 8 18.09 -2.05 3.41
N SER A 9 17.64 -3.25 3.76
CA SER A 9 18.19 -4.51 3.27
C SER A 9 17.33 -5.06 2.14
N ILE A 10 17.96 -5.86 1.26
CA ILE A 10 17.27 -6.68 0.28
C ILE A 10 17.09 -8.04 0.93
N GLU A 11 15.84 -8.45 1.08
CA GLU A 11 15.45 -9.71 1.71
C GLU A 11 14.56 -10.50 0.76
N GLU A 12 14.62 -11.82 0.84
CA GLU A 12 13.60 -12.69 0.27
C GLU A 12 12.44 -12.78 1.27
N VAL A 13 11.21 -12.50 0.81
CA VAL A 13 10.02 -12.48 1.65
C VAL A 13 8.89 -13.28 1.01
N GLU A 14 8.06 -13.90 1.84
CA GLU A 14 6.88 -14.60 1.39
C GLU A 14 5.68 -13.65 1.29
N VAL A 15 5.06 -13.58 0.12
CA VAL A 15 3.85 -12.77 -0.08
C VAL A 15 2.64 -13.69 -0.18
N ALA A 16 1.82 -13.69 0.88
CA ALA A 16 0.61 -14.48 0.95
C ALA A 16 -0.36 -14.21 -0.23
N PRO A 17 -1.20 -15.17 -0.61
CA PRO A 17 -2.28 -14.93 -1.58
C PRO A 17 -3.22 -13.81 -1.12
N PRO A 18 -3.85 -13.06 -2.06
CA PRO A 18 -4.76 -11.99 -1.71
C PRO A 18 -6.02 -12.54 -1.01
N LYS A 19 -6.34 -12.00 0.16
CA LYS A 19 -7.61 -12.25 0.87
C LYS A 19 -8.79 -11.62 0.12
N ALA A 20 -10.03 -11.93 0.53
CA ALA A 20 -11.24 -11.33 -0.02
C ALA A 20 -11.13 -9.80 -0.15
N HIS A 21 -11.53 -9.27 -1.31
CA HIS A 21 -11.43 -7.86 -1.70
C HIS A 21 -10.01 -7.24 -1.73
N ALA A 22 -8.94 -8.05 -1.66
CA ALA A 22 -7.57 -7.60 -1.86
C ALA A 22 -7.06 -7.93 -3.28
N VAL A 23 -5.99 -7.25 -3.68
CA VAL A 23 -5.32 -7.45 -4.99
C VAL A 23 -3.83 -7.63 -4.73
N ARG A 24 -3.23 -8.64 -5.34
CA ARG A 24 -1.77 -8.82 -5.38
C ARG A 24 -1.22 -8.24 -6.67
N ILE A 25 -0.21 -7.39 -6.55
CA ILE A 25 0.35 -6.62 -7.66
C ILE A 25 1.84 -6.94 -7.77
N LYS A 26 2.27 -7.33 -8.97
CA LYS A 26 3.68 -7.38 -9.33
C LYS A 26 4.15 -5.98 -9.68
N ILE A 27 4.94 -5.37 -8.79
CA ILE A 27 5.52 -4.04 -9.00
C ILE A 27 6.57 -4.10 -10.11
N LEU A 28 6.45 -3.22 -11.11
CA LEU A 28 7.36 -3.17 -12.26
C LEU A 28 8.50 -2.16 -12.04
N ALA A 29 8.16 -1.06 -11.38
CA ALA A 29 9.07 -0.01 -11.00
C ALA A 29 8.54 0.68 -9.74
N THR A 30 9.41 1.30 -8.96
CA THR A 30 9.00 2.11 -7.81
C THR A 30 9.89 3.35 -7.64
N GLY A 31 9.30 4.48 -7.23
CA GLY A 31 9.96 5.77 -6.97
C GLY A 31 10.20 6.02 -5.46
N VAL A 32 11.32 6.66 -5.11
CA VAL A 32 11.67 6.96 -3.71
C VAL A 32 11.16 8.36 -3.40
N CYS A 33 10.30 8.47 -2.40
CA CYS A 33 9.73 9.73 -1.97
C CYS A 33 10.36 10.21 -0.66
N HIS A 34 10.27 11.52 -0.39
CA HIS A 34 10.69 12.09 0.88
C HIS A 34 9.96 11.45 2.07
N THR A 35 8.68 11.08 1.91
CA THR A 35 7.92 10.40 2.97
C THR A 35 8.51 9.04 3.34
N ASP A 36 9.06 8.30 2.37
CA ASP A 36 9.75 7.03 2.67
C ASP A 36 11.00 7.30 3.53
N PHE A 37 11.77 8.33 3.18
CA PHE A 37 12.95 8.73 3.95
C PHE A 37 12.58 9.19 5.36
N TYR A 38 11.52 9.99 5.50
CA TYR A 38 11.01 10.48 6.78
C TYR A 38 10.65 9.33 7.75
N THR A 39 10.03 8.26 7.24
CA THR A 39 9.78 7.05 8.02
C THR A 39 11.08 6.30 8.34
N VAL A 40 12.02 6.20 7.40
CA VAL A 40 13.34 5.57 7.65
C VAL A 40 14.11 6.29 8.74
N THR A 41 14.10 7.62 8.81
CA THR A 41 14.93 8.40 9.74
C THR A 41 14.38 8.51 11.16
N ARG A 42 13.31 7.77 11.52
CA ARG A 42 12.58 7.91 12.80
C ARG A 42 11.95 9.29 13.00
N SER A 43 11.82 10.06 11.93
CA SER A 43 11.17 11.35 12.01
C SER A 43 9.65 11.20 12.04
N ASP A 44 9.14 10.08 11.52
CA ASP A 44 7.74 9.68 11.61
C ASP A 44 7.39 9.07 12.99
N PRO A 45 6.58 9.76 13.83
CA PRO A 45 6.16 9.23 15.12
C PRO A 45 5.18 8.05 15.01
N GLU A 46 4.52 7.88 13.86
CA GLU A 46 3.61 6.77 13.58
C GLU A 46 4.31 5.63 12.82
N GLY A 47 5.60 5.78 12.51
CA GLY A 47 6.39 4.83 11.74
C GLY A 47 6.55 3.49 12.45
N LEU A 48 6.25 2.40 11.74
CA LEU A 48 6.40 1.03 12.23
C LEU A 48 7.69 0.38 11.70
N SER A 49 8.22 -0.59 12.46
CA SER A 49 9.29 -1.49 12.01
C SER A 49 9.12 -2.89 12.63
N PRO A 50 9.34 -3.99 11.89
CA PRO A 50 9.78 -4.05 10.50
C PRO A 50 8.68 -3.65 9.50
N VAL A 51 9.06 -3.09 8.35
CA VAL A 51 8.10 -2.66 7.31
C VAL A 51 8.71 -2.63 5.91
N VAL A 52 7.92 -3.01 4.89
CA VAL A 52 8.21 -2.74 3.48
C VAL A 52 7.61 -1.39 3.12
N LEU A 53 8.48 -0.42 2.80
CA LEU A 53 8.09 0.96 2.48
C LEU A 53 7.65 1.10 1.01
N ARG A 54 7.55 2.35 0.55
CA ARG A 54 7.23 2.78 -0.81
C ARG A 54 5.74 2.80 -1.11
N HIS A 55 5.33 3.86 -1.80
CA HIS A 55 3.93 4.12 -2.14
C HIS A 55 3.77 4.70 -3.55
N GLU A 56 4.84 4.63 -4.36
CA GLU A 56 4.89 5.15 -5.73
C GLU A 56 5.44 4.07 -6.65
N GLY A 57 4.61 3.54 -7.56
CA GLY A 57 5.09 2.58 -8.56
C GLY A 57 3.99 1.87 -9.33
N PRO A 58 4.06 1.77 -10.67
CA PRO A 58 3.13 0.97 -11.44
C PRO A 58 3.40 -0.53 -11.28
N GLY A 59 2.37 -1.33 -11.50
CA GLY A 59 2.46 -2.79 -11.46
C GLY A 59 1.42 -3.47 -12.32
N ASN A 60 1.55 -4.78 -12.48
CA ASN A 60 0.51 -5.61 -13.06
C ASN A 60 -0.20 -6.40 -11.97
N VAL A 61 -1.52 -6.54 -12.09
CA VAL A 61 -2.30 -7.43 -11.23
C VAL A 61 -1.83 -8.87 -11.47
N GLU A 62 -1.42 -9.53 -10.39
CA GLU A 62 -1.00 -10.93 -10.41
C GLU A 62 -2.14 -11.85 -9.96
N GLY A 63 -2.92 -11.39 -8.98
CA GLY A 63 -4.07 -12.13 -8.45
C GLY A 63 -5.06 -11.22 -7.75
N VAL A 64 -6.30 -11.68 -7.65
CA VAL A 64 -7.40 -10.99 -6.96
C VAL A 64 -8.01 -11.94 -5.95
N GLY A 65 -8.40 -11.41 -4.79
CA GLY A 65 -9.10 -12.18 -3.79
C GLY A 65 -10.60 -12.32 -4.08
N GLU A 66 -11.25 -13.17 -3.30
CA GLU A 66 -12.69 -13.43 -3.40
C GLU A 66 -13.52 -12.12 -3.38
N GLY A 67 -14.55 -12.07 -4.23
CA GLY A 67 -15.48 -10.94 -4.31
C GLY A 67 -14.90 -9.67 -4.96
N PHE A 68 -13.64 -9.67 -5.39
CA PHE A 68 -13.07 -8.54 -6.14
C PHE A 68 -13.38 -8.66 -7.64
N THR A 69 -13.98 -7.63 -8.24
CA THR A 69 -14.50 -7.68 -9.62
C THR A 69 -13.99 -6.59 -10.55
N LYS A 70 -13.23 -5.61 -10.04
CA LYS A 70 -12.86 -4.41 -10.81
C LYS A 70 -11.62 -4.56 -11.70
N PHE A 71 -10.75 -5.51 -11.37
CA PHE A 71 -9.51 -5.80 -12.09
C PHE A 71 -9.36 -7.31 -12.25
N LYS A 72 -8.51 -7.73 -13.18
CA LYS A 72 -8.14 -9.13 -13.41
C LYS A 72 -6.62 -9.25 -13.58
N PRO A 73 -6.05 -10.46 -13.41
CA PRO A 73 -4.63 -10.69 -13.70
C PRO A 73 -4.22 -10.16 -15.09
N GLY A 74 -3.06 -9.48 -15.14
CA GLY A 74 -2.54 -8.82 -16.34
C GLY A 74 -2.89 -7.33 -16.47
N ASP A 75 -3.92 -6.83 -15.78
CA ASP A 75 -4.25 -5.41 -15.82
C ASP A 75 -3.09 -4.56 -15.26
N THR A 76 -2.80 -3.43 -15.91
CA THR A 76 -1.80 -2.47 -15.42
C THR A 76 -2.47 -1.50 -14.46
N VAL A 77 -1.90 -1.36 -13.26
CA VAL A 77 -2.49 -0.59 -12.15
C VAL A 77 -1.44 0.25 -11.44
N ILE A 78 -1.91 1.27 -10.72
CA ILE A 78 -1.11 2.08 -9.79
C ILE A 78 -1.75 1.93 -8.41
N PRO A 79 -1.06 1.37 -7.40
CA PRO A 79 -1.52 1.37 -6.02
C PRO A 79 -1.56 2.81 -5.50
N LEU A 80 -2.62 3.15 -4.77
CA LEU A 80 -2.82 4.48 -4.21
C LEU A 80 -2.80 4.41 -2.68
N TYR A 81 -2.01 5.29 -2.06
CA TYR A 81 -2.03 5.45 -0.60
C TYR A 81 -3.31 6.17 -0.13
N VAL A 82 -4.07 6.85 -1.00
CA VAL A 82 -5.40 7.35 -0.64
C VAL A 82 -6.45 6.44 -1.30
N PRO A 83 -7.23 5.68 -0.51
CA PRO A 83 -8.25 4.79 -1.07
C PRO A 83 -9.46 5.58 -1.57
N GLN A 84 -10.31 4.96 -2.40
CA GLN A 84 -11.57 5.54 -2.84
C GLN A 84 -12.68 4.48 -2.85
N CYS A 85 -13.43 4.36 -1.75
CA CYS A 85 -14.48 3.34 -1.65
C CYS A 85 -15.77 3.67 -2.44
N GLY A 86 -15.98 4.95 -2.78
CA GLY A 86 -17.16 5.40 -3.54
C GLY A 86 -18.47 5.51 -2.74
N GLU A 87 -18.51 4.97 -1.52
CA GLU A 87 -19.74 4.86 -0.73
C GLU A 87 -19.78 5.72 0.54
N CYS A 88 -18.63 6.07 1.13
CA CYS A 88 -18.58 6.84 2.37
C CYS A 88 -18.90 8.33 2.15
N LYS A 89 -19.28 9.03 3.22
CA LYS A 89 -19.61 10.47 3.17
C LYS A 89 -18.53 11.34 2.53
N PHE A 90 -17.26 10.95 2.65
CA PHE A 90 -16.14 11.66 2.05
C PHE A 90 -16.05 11.40 0.55
N CYS A 91 -16.14 10.13 0.10
CA CYS A 91 -16.14 9.80 -1.33
C CYS A 91 -17.34 10.36 -2.09
N LYS A 92 -18.49 10.56 -1.42
CA LYS A 92 -19.69 11.17 -2.01
C LYS A 92 -19.64 12.70 -2.05
N ASN A 93 -18.66 13.33 -1.39
CA ASN A 93 -18.55 14.79 -1.35
C ASN A 93 -17.54 15.26 -2.41
N PRO A 94 -17.96 16.06 -3.42
CA PRO A 94 -17.07 16.49 -4.50
C PRO A 94 -15.95 17.45 -4.06
N LYS A 95 -15.97 17.93 -2.81
CA LYS A 95 -14.96 18.84 -2.26
C LYS A 95 -13.77 18.13 -1.60
N THR A 96 -13.75 16.79 -1.57
CA THR A 96 -12.68 16.03 -0.90
C THR A 96 -12.43 14.68 -1.56
N ASN A 97 -11.21 14.19 -1.42
CA ASN A 97 -10.79 12.84 -1.80
C ASN A 97 -10.35 11.98 -0.58
N HIS A 98 -10.49 12.49 0.64
CA HIS A 98 -9.99 11.84 1.85
C HIS A 98 -10.93 10.75 2.37
N CYS A 99 -11.00 9.63 1.64
CA CYS A 99 -11.72 8.45 2.08
C CYS A 99 -11.22 7.97 3.45
N GLN A 100 -12.16 7.72 4.37
CA GLN A 100 -11.84 7.26 5.73
C GLN A 100 -12.07 5.75 5.94
N LYS A 101 -12.55 5.02 4.92
CA LYS A 101 -13.03 3.63 5.06
C LYS A 101 -12.01 2.69 5.71
N ILE A 102 -10.72 2.83 5.37
CA ILE A 102 -9.62 2.01 5.89
C ILE A 102 -8.51 2.85 6.54
N ARG A 103 -8.76 4.12 6.85
CA ARG A 103 -7.71 5.06 7.26
C ARG A 103 -7.00 4.62 8.55
N ILE A 104 -7.76 4.09 9.51
CA ILE A 104 -7.24 3.64 10.82
C ILE A 104 -6.31 2.43 10.66
N THR A 105 -6.60 1.54 9.71
CA THR A 105 -5.83 0.31 9.47
C THR A 105 -4.79 0.47 8.36
N GLN A 106 -4.61 1.69 7.85
CA GLN A 106 -3.74 1.94 6.72
C GLN A 106 -2.28 1.93 7.21
N GLY A 107 -1.45 1.05 6.66
CA GLY A 107 -0.06 0.88 7.08
C GLY A 107 0.13 0.00 8.32
N SER A 108 -0.96 -0.36 9.03
CA SER A 108 -0.91 -1.26 10.19
C SER A 108 -0.90 -2.76 9.80
N VAL A 109 -1.01 -3.06 8.50
CA VAL A 109 -0.74 -4.40 7.96
C VAL A 109 0.76 -4.47 7.71
N ALA A 110 1.53 -4.72 8.77
CA ALA A 110 2.89 -5.23 8.58
C ALA A 110 2.76 -6.57 7.87
N ALA A 111 3.56 -6.80 6.83
CA ALA A 111 3.73 -8.14 6.29
C ALA A 111 4.21 -9.06 7.44
N PRO A 112 3.68 -10.29 7.58
CA PRO A 112 4.34 -11.30 8.39
C PRO A 112 5.74 -11.58 7.84
#